data_AF-A0A531A4Q6-F1
#
_entry.id   AF-A0A531A4Q6-F1
#
_cell.length_a   1.000
_cell.length_b   1.000
_cell.length_c   1.000
_cell.angle_alpha   90.00
_cell.angle_beta   90.00
_cell.angle_gamma   90.00
#
_symmetry.space_group_name_H-M   'P 1'
#
loop_
_entity.id
_entity.type
_entity.pdbx_description
1 polymer ?
#
loop_
_entity_poly.entity_id
_entity_poly.type
_entity_poly.pdbx_seq_one_letter_code
_entity_poly.pdbx_strand_id
1 'polypeptide(L)'
;MLNAVRPFVRGARKLVAKSKLRSLPGNGFPQSVLPAAAYLVSEKTDERAEKIADRIEAERDRLASFGSQKVDILYSPKPGSAGSTVTADLRPSHGEVMQFSMEQVARTGKTRRWGLFMHLLAREHRSANILELGTCAGISGSYIGSSPHCQQLRTIEGSPALAELARSVLPLTVSNPTVINALFDEALDDILPVIEPIDFLFIDGHHEKIATLHYWQRVRPKLRDGAIVVFDDISWSQDMRDGWNELVREPHFSHAMDFGIVGVCIYRTAGTKPPRQWDLRAIAGVGKGVGNPHGWRN
;
A
#
# COMPACT_ATOMS: atom_id res chain seq x y z
N MET A 1 -26.83 1.46 6.08
CA MET A 1 -27.57 1.92 4.88
C MET A 1 -26.56 2.47 3.86
N LEU A 2 -26.13 1.63 2.92
CA LEU A 2 -25.26 2.06 1.83
C LEU A 2 -26.10 2.89 0.84
N ASN A 3 -25.75 4.17 0.72
CA ASN A 3 -26.38 5.10 -0.21
C ASN A 3 -26.32 4.55 -1.64
N ALA A 4 -27.48 4.23 -2.20
CA ALA A 4 -27.66 4.06 -3.64
C ALA A 4 -27.39 5.41 -4.33
N VAL A 5 -26.14 5.65 -4.70
CA VAL A 5 -25.76 6.84 -5.47
C VAL A 5 -26.46 6.77 -6.83
N ARG A 6 -27.40 7.68 -7.07
CA ARG A 6 -28.23 7.76 -8.29
C ARG A 6 -27.37 7.66 -9.57
N PRO A 7 -27.83 6.99 -10.65
CA PRO A 7 -27.05 6.77 -11.89
C PRO A 7 -26.45 8.04 -12.50
N PHE A 8 -27.18 9.16 -12.41
CA PHE A 8 -26.74 10.47 -12.89
C PHE A 8 -25.47 10.98 -12.18
N VAL A 9 -25.38 10.78 -10.86
CA VAL A 9 -24.21 11.18 -10.06
C VAL A 9 -22.99 10.31 -10.39
N ARG A 10 -23.19 9.03 -10.70
CA ARG A 10 -22.11 8.13 -11.17
C ARG A 10 -21.58 8.57 -12.54
N GLY A 11 -22.46 8.94 -13.48
CA GLY A 11 -22.07 9.45 -14.80
C GLY A 11 -21.25 10.73 -14.74
N ALA A 12 -21.68 11.72 -13.95
CA ALA A 12 -20.97 12.98 -13.77
C ALA A 12 -19.58 12.81 -13.13
N ARG A 13 -19.46 11.95 -12.11
CA ARG A 13 -18.16 11.63 -11.49
C ARG A 13 -17.18 11.00 -12.48
N LYS A 14 -17.64 10.10 -13.34
CA LYS A 14 -16.81 9.45 -14.36
C LYS A 14 -16.32 10.44 -15.43
N LEU A 15 -17.14 11.42 -15.80
CA LEU A 15 -16.74 12.52 -16.70
C LEU A 15 -15.63 13.39 -16.10
N VAL A 16 -15.77 13.77 -14.82
CA VAL A 16 -14.75 14.55 -14.09
C VAL A 16 -13.43 13.77 -14.00
N ALA A 17 -13.49 12.48 -13.65
CA ALA A 17 -12.31 11.61 -13.59
C ALA A 17 -11.59 11.51 -14.94
N LYS A 18 -12.33 11.29 -16.03
CA LYS A 18 -11.78 11.24 -17.40
C LYS A 18 -11.17 12.58 -17.82
N SER A 19 -11.83 13.69 -17.52
CA SER A 19 -11.30 15.02 -17.81
C SER A 19 -9.98 15.27 -17.10
N LYS A 20 -9.93 14.97 -15.80
CA LYS A 20 -8.72 15.11 -14.98
C LYS A 20 -7.58 14.21 -15.46
N LEU A 21 -7.88 12.95 -15.77
CA LEU A 21 -6.88 12.01 -16.31
C LEU A 21 -6.25 12.53 -17.61
N ARG A 22 -7.05 13.09 -18.52
CA ARG A 22 -6.56 13.63 -19.81
C ARG A 22 -5.61 14.83 -19.65
N SER A 23 -5.73 15.61 -18.59
CA SER A 23 -4.85 16.75 -18.36
C SER A 23 -3.55 16.40 -17.64
N LEU A 24 -3.42 15.22 -17.03
CA LEU A 24 -2.22 14.83 -16.27
C LEU A 24 -0.94 14.90 -17.10
N PRO A 25 -0.85 14.32 -18.32
CA PRO A 25 0.42 14.25 -19.05
C PRO A 25 0.96 15.64 -19.42
N GLY A 26 0.11 16.51 -19.95
CA GLY A 26 0.49 17.87 -20.35
C GLY A 26 0.89 18.77 -19.17
N ASN A 27 0.52 18.37 -17.96
CA ASN A 27 0.95 19.06 -16.76
C ASN A 27 2.30 18.57 -16.25
N GLY A 28 2.89 17.48 -16.75
CA GLY A 28 4.14 16.91 -16.22
C GLY A 28 3.88 15.89 -15.10
N PHE A 29 2.78 15.13 -15.19
CA PHE A 29 2.52 13.98 -14.34
C PHE A 29 3.50 12.84 -14.66
N PRO A 30 3.96 12.07 -13.67
CA PRO A 30 4.89 10.96 -13.90
C PRO A 30 4.33 9.90 -14.86
N GLN A 31 5.06 9.64 -15.94
CA GLN A 31 4.63 8.67 -16.96
C GLN A 31 4.55 7.24 -16.42
N SER A 32 5.44 6.87 -15.49
CA SER A 32 5.42 5.56 -14.83
C SER A 32 4.17 5.30 -13.97
N VAL A 33 3.44 6.34 -13.58
CA VAL A 33 2.22 6.23 -12.75
C VAL A 33 0.94 6.34 -13.59
N LEU A 34 1.03 6.91 -14.78
CA LEU A 34 -0.12 7.24 -15.62
C LEU A 34 -0.98 6.02 -15.97
N PRO A 35 -0.44 4.84 -16.35
CA PRO A 35 -1.27 3.67 -16.66
C PRO A 35 -2.06 3.17 -15.46
N ALA A 36 -1.46 3.16 -14.27
CA ALA A 36 -2.14 2.78 -13.03
C ALA A 36 -3.27 3.78 -12.69
N ALA A 37 -3.03 5.09 -12.82
CA ALA A 37 -4.06 6.11 -12.64
C ALA A 37 -5.19 5.98 -13.68
N ALA A 38 -4.86 5.66 -14.94
CA ALA A 38 -5.84 5.44 -15.99
C ALA A 38 -6.72 4.22 -15.73
N TYR A 39 -6.11 3.13 -15.23
CA TYR A 39 -6.81 1.92 -14.82
C TYR A 39 -7.88 2.20 -13.76
N LEU A 40 -7.63 3.07 -12.77
CA LEU A 40 -8.64 3.41 -11.77
C LEU A 40 -9.91 4.07 -12.35
N VAL A 41 -9.84 4.66 -13.55
CA VAL A 41 -10.98 5.28 -14.25
C VAL A 41 -11.66 4.31 -15.21
N SER A 42 -10.86 3.53 -15.94
CA SER A 42 -11.35 2.64 -17.00
C SER A 42 -11.79 1.28 -16.45
N GLU A 43 -11.12 0.81 -15.40
CA GLU A 43 -11.10 -0.57 -14.91
C GLU A 43 -10.81 -1.58 -16.03
N LYS A 44 -9.92 -1.18 -16.94
CA LYS A 44 -9.46 -2.01 -18.05
C LYS A 44 -7.94 -2.05 -18.05
N THR A 45 -7.37 -3.24 -18.08
CA THR A 45 -5.94 -3.49 -18.30
C THR A 45 -5.75 -4.56 -19.37
N ASP A 46 -4.51 -4.85 -19.75
CA ASP A 46 -4.19 -5.93 -20.69
C ASP A 46 -4.48 -7.33 -20.12
N GLU A 47 -4.65 -8.29 -21.03
CA GLU A 47 -5.01 -9.68 -20.72
C GLU A 47 -4.02 -10.37 -19.76
N ARG A 48 -2.73 -10.01 -19.83
CA ARG A 48 -1.72 -10.61 -18.96
C ARG A 48 -1.95 -10.18 -17.51
N ALA A 49 -2.19 -8.89 -17.27
CA ALA A 49 -2.51 -8.38 -15.95
C ALA A 49 -3.84 -8.96 -15.42
N GLU A 50 -4.87 -9.09 -16.27
CA GLU A 50 -6.14 -9.72 -15.88
C GLU A 50 -5.93 -11.18 -15.44
N LYS A 51 -5.19 -11.99 -16.24
CA LYS A 51 -4.88 -13.38 -15.90
C LYS A 51 -4.11 -13.52 -14.58
N ILE A 52 -3.17 -12.62 -14.31
CA ILE A 52 -2.46 -12.57 -13.03
C ILE A 52 -3.45 -12.28 -11.90
N ALA A 53 -4.30 -11.27 -12.06
CA ALA A 53 -5.30 -10.91 -11.06
C ALA A 53 -6.26 -12.08 -10.78
N ASP A 54 -6.71 -12.80 -11.80
CA ASP A 54 -7.63 -13.93 -11.62
C ASP A 54 -6.98 -15.07 -10.82
N ARG A 55 -5.69 -15.32 -11.01
CA ARG A 55 -4.94 -16.31 -10.20
C ARG A 55 -4.83 -15.87 -8.74
N ILE A 56 -4.57 -14.59 -8.50
CA ILE A 56 -4.47 -14.05 -7.13
C ILE A 56 -5.83 -14.08 -6.43
N GLU A 57 -6.91 -13.71 -7.13
CA GLU A 57 -8.25 -13.74 -6.55
C GLU A 57 -8.77 -15.18 -6.34
N ALA A 58 -8.36 -16.14 -7.17
CA ALA A 58 -8.62 -17.56 -6.89
C ALA A 58 -7.95 -18.03 -5.58
N GLU A 59 -6.74 -17.55 -5.28
CA GLU A 59 -6.10 -17.81 -3.99
C GLU A 59 -6.78 -17.10 -2.83
N ARG A 60 -7.29 -15.89 -3.06
CA ARG A 60 -8.15 -15.20 -2.08
C ARG A 60 -9.41 -16.01 -1.76
N ASP A 61 -10.07 -16.55 -2.78
CA ASP A 61 -11.26 -17.38 -2.63
C ASP A 61 -10.93 -18.70 -1.90
N ARG A 62 -9.78 -19.31 -2.21
CA ARG A 62 -9.28 -20.49 -1.48
C ARG A 62 -9.09 -20.17 0.01
N LEU A 63 -8.43 -19.05 0.33
CA LEU A 63 -8.28 -18.61 1.72
C LEU A 63 -9.64 -18.40 2.39
N ALA A 64 -10.58 -17.75 1.71
CA ALA A 64 -11.93 -17.55 2.24
C ALA A 64 -12.69 -18.87 2.45
N SER A 65 -12.42 -19.91 1.66
CA SER A 65 -13.10 -21.21 1.79
C SER A 65 -12.81 -21.97 3.08
N PHE A 66 -11.73 -21.63 3.80
CA PHE A 66 -11.48 -22.14 5.15
C PHE A 66 -12.47 -21.55 6.20
N GLY A 67 -13.33 -20.62 5.78
CA GLY A 67 -14.52 -20.20 6.50
C GLY A 67 -14.20 -19.60 7.88
N SER A 68 -14.79 -20.18 8.92
CA SER A 68 -14.72 -19.68 10.30
C SER A 68 -13.45 -20.06 11.06
N GLN A 69 -12.54 -20.86 10.46
CA GLN A 69 -11.24 -21.17 11.07
C GLN A 69 -10.56 -19.86 11.49
N LYS A 70 -10.09 -19.82 12.73
CA LYS A 70 -9.48 -18.62 13.33
C LYS A 70 -7.96 -18.67 13.29
N VAL A 71 -7.36 -17.51 13.10
CA VAL A 71 -5.92 -17.27 13.27
C VAL A 71 -5.72 -16.03 14.12
N ASP A 72 -4.67 -16.07 14.94
CA ASP A 72 -4.24 -14.90 15.70
C ASP A 72 -3.53 -13.91 14.77
N ILE A 73 -3.84 -12.63 14.95
CA ILE A 73 -3.24 -11.52 14.22
C ILE A 73 -2.73 -10.47 15.19
N LEU A 74 -1.56 -9.91 14.90
CA LEU A 74 -1.07 -8.71 15.57
C LEU A 74 -1.74 -7.51 14.92
N TYR A 75 -2.73 -6.91 15.58
CA TYR A 75 -3.52 -5.84 14.98
C TYR A 75 -2.79 -4.49 15.06
N SER A 76 -3.20 -3.52 14.25
CA SER A 76 -2.69 -2.15 14.31
C SER A 76 -3.03 -1.51 15.67
N PRO A 77 -2.11 -0.79 16.33
CA PRO A 77 -2.39 -0.14 17.60
C PRO A 77 -3.23 1.14 17.43
N LYS A 78 -3.59 1.74 18.57
CA LYS A 78 -4.40 2.98 18.62
C LYS A 78 -3.61 4.14 18.02
N PRO A 79 -4.26 5.06 17.28
CA PRO A 79 -3.66 6.34 16.94
C PRO A 79 -3.03 7.03 18.16
N GLY A 80 -1.80 7.53 18.00
CA GLY A 80 -1.05 8.21 19.05
C GLY A 80 -0.39 7.30 20.09
N SER A 81 -0.38 5.98 19.89
CA SER A 81 0.26 5.03 20.80
C SER A 81 1.79 5.02 20.71
N ALA A 82 2.37 5.46 19.59
CA ALA A 82 3.81 5.56 19.39
C ALA A 82 4.39 6.92 19.81
N GLY A 83 3.61 7.73 20.54
CA GLY A 83 4.00 9.06 21.00
C GLY A 83 3.58 10.17 20.04
N SER A 84 4.25 11.33 20.14
CA SER A 84 3.89 12.54 19.37
C SER A 84 4.95 12.96 18.35
N THR A 85 6.16 12.39 18.41
CA THR A 85 7.29 12.73 17.55
C THR A 85 8.14 11.50 17.27
N VAL A 86 8.71 11.39 16.07
CA VAL A 86 9.68 10.33 15.75
C VAL A 86 11.01 10.62 16.48
N THR A 87 11.52 9.64 17.21
CA THR A 87 12.83 9.69 17.91
C THR A 87 13.75 8.59 17.39
N ALA A 88 15.06 8.68 17.70
CA ALA A 88 16.03 7.69 17.23
C ALA A 88 15.86 6.31 17.88
N ASP A 89 15.30 6.27 19.09
CA ASP A 89 15.02 5.07 19.90
C ASP A 89 13.58 4.57 19.76
N LEU A 90 12.76 5.23 18.94
CA LEU A 90 11.36 4.84 18.73
C LEU A 90 11.28 3.41 18.18
N ARG A 91 10.47 2.58 18.86
CA ARG A 91 10.12 1.21 18.46
C ARG A 91 8.61 1.01 18.59
N PRO A 92 7.82 1.29 17.55
CA PRO A 92 6.36 1.18 17.64
C PRO A 92 5.94 -0.28 17.89
N SER A 93 5.18 -0.52 18.95
CA SER A 93 4.64 -1.83 19.29
C SER A 93 3.40 -2.15 18.46
N HIS A 94 3.09 -3.44 18.29
CA HIS A 94 1.78 -3.84 17.75
C HIS A 94 0.64 -3.48 18.72
N GLY A 95 -0.59 -3.53 18.21
CA GLY A 95 -1.82 -3.37 19.00
C GLY A 95 -2.23 -4.65 19.72
N GLU A 96 -3.53 -4.83 19.95
CA GLU A 96 -4.04 -6.05 20.57
C GLU A 96 -3.86 -7.27 19.64
N VAL A 97 -3.67 -8.45 20.24
CA VAL A 97 -3.77 -9.71 19.50
C VAL A 97 -5.25 -10.02 19.28
N MET A 98 -5.66 -10.13 18.03
CA MET A 98 -7.05 -10.35 17.63
C MET A 98 -7.21 -11.70 16.91
N GLN A 99 -8.42 -12.23 16.88
CA GLN A 99 -8.72 -13.48 16.16
C GLN A 99 -9.60 -13.25 14.94
N PHE A 100 -9.02 -13.40 13.75
CA PHE A 100 -9.73 -13.26 12.49
C PHE A 100 -10.09 -14.63 11.94
N SER A 101 -11.30 -14.75 11.36
CA SER A 101 -11.60 -15.92 10.54
C SER A 101 -10.84 -15.85 9.23
N MET A 102 -10.64 -16.99 8.58
CA MET A 102 -10.00 -17.03 7.27
C MET A 102 -10.78 -16.22 6.21
N GLU A 103 -12.10 -16.14 6.31
CA GLU A 103 -12.92 -15.22 5.50
C GLU A 103 -12.58 -13.74 5.78
N GLN A 104 -12.34 -13.37 7.04
CA GLN A 104 -11.90 -12.01 7.39
C GLN A 104 -10.49 -11.74 6.85
N VAL A 105 -9.55 -12.65 7.07
CA VAL A 105 -8.16 -12.56 6.56
C VAL A 105 -8.14 -12.35 5.05
N ALA A 106 -8.91 -13.14 4.30
CA ALA A 106 -9.00 -13.02 2.84
C ALA A 106 -9.51 -11.64 2.38
N ARG A 107 -10.22 -10.90 3.24
CA ARG A 107 -10.80 -9.59 2.96
C ARG A 107 -10.03 -8.40 3.54
N THR A 108 -9.04 -8.63 4.41
CA THR A 108 -8.25 -7.56 5.05
C THR A 108 -7.31 -6.86 4.07
N GLY A 109 -6.75 -7.57 3.09
CA GLY A 109 -5.83 -7.00 2.10
C GLY A 109 -6.51 -6.22 0.97
N LYS A 110 -5.69 -5.61 0.09
CA LYS A 110 -6.17 -4.84 -1.06
C LYS A 110 -7.10 -5.61 -1.97
N THR A 111 -8.20 -4.96 -2.38
CA THR A 111 -9.13 -5.51 -3.37
C THR A 111 -8.47 -5.68 -4.74
N ARG A 112 -9.04 -6.52 -5.62
CA ARG A 112 -8.59 -6.68 -7.02
C ARG A 112 -8.27 -5.36 -7.72
N ARG A 113 -9.11 -4.33 -7.53
CA ARG A 113 -8.92 -3.00 -8.13
C ARG A 113 -7.63 -2.34 -7.64
N TRP A 114 -7.36 -2.34 -6.35
CA TRP A 114 -6.13 -1.74 -5.83
C TRP A 114 -4.91 -2.63 -6.04
N GLY A 115 -5.09 -3.95 -6.02
CA GLY A 115 -4.06 -4.91 -6.41
C GLY A 115 -3.57 -4.68 -7.85
N LEU A 116 -4.49 -4.59 -8.82
CA LEU A 116 -4.13 -4.29 -10.21
C LEU A 116 -3.50 -2.91 -10.38
N PHE A 117 -3.98 -1.91 -9.64
CA PHE A 117 -3.33 -0.60 -9.60
C PHE A 117 -1.86 -0.71 -9.15
N MET A 118 -1.59 -1.44 -8.06
CA MET A 118 -0.23 -1.63 -7.55
C MET A 118 0.65 -2.49 -8.48
N HIS A 119 0.08 -3.52 -9.11
CA HIS A 119 0.76 -4.30 -10.15
C HIS A 119 1.21 -3.39 -11.30
N LEU A 120 0.32 -2.52 -11.80
CA LEU A 120 0.65 -1.58 -12.87
C LEU A 120 1.70 -0.57 -12.43
N LEU A 121 1.66 -0.05 -11.20
CA LEU A 121 2.73 0.81 -10.69
C LEU A 121 4.09 0.07 -10.72
N ALA A 122 4.15 -1.14 -10.16
CA ALA A 122 5.38 -1.91 -10.08
C ALA A 122 5.92 -2.25 -11.49
N ARG A 123 5.03 -2.61 -12.42
CA ARG A 123 5.35 -2.96 -13.80
C ARG A 123 5.85 -1.76 -14.62
N GLU A 124 5.11 -0.66 -14.63
CA GLU A 124 5.43 0.50 -15.47
C GLU A 124 6.63 1.28 -14.93
N HIS A 125 6.84 1.26 -13.61
CA HIS A 125 8.07 1.75 -12.99
C HIS A 125 9.26 0.79 -13.20
N ARG A 126 9.00 -0.47 -13.58
CA ARG A 126 10.01 -1.53 -13.74
C ARG A 126 10.75 -1.84 -12.44
N SER A 127 10.02 -1.89 -11.35
CA SER A 127 10.56 -2.11 -10.01
C SER A 127 11.14 -3.53 -9.89
N ALA A 128 12.41 -3.63 -9.49
CA ALA A 128 13.12 -4.90 -9.40
C ALA A 128 13.25 -5.39 -7.96
N ASN A 129 13.67 -4.51 -7.06
CA ASN A 129 13.79 -4.78 -5.63
C ASN A 129 12.63 -4.13 -4.88
N ILE A 130 11.76 -4.96 -4.31
CA ILE A 130 10.51 -4.53 -3.68
C ILE A 130 10.57 -4.87 -2.18
N LEU A 131 10.23 -3.89 -1.34
CA LEU A 131 10.04 -4.07 0.09
C LEU A 131 8.58 -3.74 0.45
N GLU A 132 7.92 -4.65 1.16
CA GLU A 132 6.58 -4.47 1.73
C GLU A 132 6.65 -4.58 3.26
N LEU A 133 6.04 -3.62 3.96
CA LEU A 133 5.86 -3.65 5.41
C LEU A 133 4.39 -3.94 5.69
N GLY A 134 4.08 -5.19 6.06
CA GLY A 134 2.74 -5.71 6.28
C GLY A 134 2.31 -6.66 5.17
N THR A 135 2.57 -7.94 5.36
CA THR A 135 2.28 -8.97 4.36
C THR A 135 0.83 -9.45 4.41
N CYS A 136 0.25 -9.54 5.62
CA CYS A 136 -0.98 -10.28 5.87
C CYS A 136 -0.89 -11.70 5.26
N ALA A 137 -1.90 -12.14 4.51
CA ALA A 137 -1.88 -13.42 3.80
C ALA A 137 -1.13 -13.41 2.46
N GLY A 138 -0.42 -12.32 2.11
CA GLY A 138 0.42 -12.22 0.91
C GLY A 138 -0.28 -11.72 -0.35
N ILE A 139 -1.53 -11.28 -0.27
CA ILE A 139 -2.29 -10.89 -1.47
C ILE A 139 -1.77 -9.61 -2.15
N SER A 140 -1.45 -8.56 -1.38
CA SER A 140 -0.83 -7.33 -1.92
C SER A 140 0.54 -7.62 -2.52
N GLY A 141 1.38 -8.37 -1.79
CA GLY A 141 2.68 -8.85 -2.26
C GLY A 141 2.58 -9.66 -3.55
N SER A 142 1.56 -10.51 -3.70
CA SER A 142 1.30 -11.24 -4.95
C SER A 142 1.03 -10.31 -6.14
N TYR A 143 0.27 -9.23 -5.94
CA TYR A 143 0.01 -8.25 -6.99
C TYR A 143 1.25 -7.46 -7.38
N ILE A 144 1.98 -6.94 -6.40
CA ILE A 144 3.16 -6.10 -6.62
C ILE A 144 4.30 -6.96 -7.21
N GLY A 145 4.58 -8.11 -6.60
CA GLY A 145 5.67 -9.01 -6.97
C GLY A 145 5.44 -9.80 -8.26
N SER A 146 4.21 -9.84 -8.79
CA SER A 146 3.92 -10.46 -10.09
C SER A 146 4.33 -9.59 -11.29
N SER A 147 4.83 -8.38 -11.05
CA SER A 147 5.49 -7.58 -12.08
C SER A 147 6.59 -8.40 -12.77
N PRO A 148 6.67 -8.42 -14.11
CA PRO A 148 7.72 -9.13 -14.84
C PRO A 148 9.13 -8.58 -14.59
N HIS A 149 9.24 -7.43 -13.92
CA HIS A 149 10.51 -6.81 -13.57
C HIS A 149 10.95 -7.13 -12.14
N CYS A 150 10.06 -7.67 -11.30
CA CYS A 150 10.38 -8.01 -9.92
C CYS A 150 11.42 -9.14 -9.88
N GLN A 151 12.59 -8.83 -9.34
CA GLN A 151 13.68 -9.78 -9.12
C GLN A 151 13.67 -10.32 -7.69
N GLN A 152 13.20 -9.50 -6.75
CA GLN A 152 13.10 -9.85 -5.36
C GLN A 152 11.95 -9.08 -4.70
N LEU A 153 11.03 -9.83 -4.09
CA LEU A 153 10.07 -9.29 -3.12
C LEU A 153 10.53 -9.67 -1.72
N ARG A 154 10.73 -8.68 -0.85
CA ARG A 154 10.85 -8.88 0.60
C ARG A 154 9.61 -8.32 1.26
N THR A 155 9.00 -9.07 2.15
CA THR A 155 7.80 -8.64 2.86
C THR A 155 7.90 -9.04 4.33
N ILE A 156 7.43 -8.18 5.23
CA ILE A 156 7.55 -8.37 6.68
C ILE A 156 6.15 -8.49 7.29
N GLU A 157 5.96 -9.50 8.13
CA GLU A 157 4.70 -9.78 8.84
C GLU A 157 4.97 -10.12 10.30
N GLY A 158 4.28 -9.43 11.21
CA GLY A 158 4.43 -9.70 12.65
C GLY A 158 3.73 -10.99 13.09
N SER A 159 2.59 -11.32 12.49
CA SER A 159 1.75 -12.46 12.89
C SER A 159 2.28 -13.78 12.33
N PRO A 160 2.71 -14.74 13.16
CA PRO A 160 3.31 -15.99 12.66
C PRO A 160 2.37 -16.80 11.75
N ALA A 161 1.07 -16.84 12.08
CA ALA A 161 0.08 -17.55 11.28
C ALA A 161 -0.12 -16.92 9.89
N LEU A 162 -0.11 -15.58 9.80
CA LEU A 162 -0.25 -14.88 8.52
C LEU A 162 1.01 -15.01 7.68
N ALA A 163 2.19 -14.92 8.30
CA ALA A 163 3.46 -15.13 7.61
C ALA A 163 3.53 -16.53 6.96
N GLU A 164 3.04 -17.56 7.66
CA GLU A 164 3.00 -18.91 7.11
C GLU A 164 2.02 -19.03 5.93
N LEU A 165 0.84 -18.41 6.03
CA LEU A 165 -0.08 -18.32 4.89
C LEU A 165 0.58 -17.63 3.70
N ALA A 166 1.26 -16.50 3.91
CA ALA A 166 1.94 -15.76 2.86
C ALA A 166 3.05 -16.57 2.19
N ARG A 167 3.80 -17.40 2.94
CA ARG A 167 4.79 -18.33 2.38
C ARG A 167 4.17 -19.34 1.42
N SER A 168 2.92 -19.75 1.66
CA SER A 168 2.19 -20.63 0.75
C SER A 168 1.60 -19.91 -0.48
N VAL A 169 1.24 -18.63 -0.33
CA VAL A 169 0.53 -17.85 -1.37
C VAL A 169 1.49 -17.20 -2.36
N LEU A 170 2.53 -16.51 -1.87
CA LEU A 170 3.39 -15.69 -2.72
C LEU A 170 4.10 -16.45 -3.86
N PRO A 171 4.65 -17.67 -3.65
CA PRO A 171 5.34 -18.41 -4.71
C PRO A 171 4.45 -18.78 -5.91
N LEU A 172 3.11 -18.70 -5.77
CA LEU A 172 2.17 -19.00 -6.84
C LEU A 172 2.18 -17.93 -7.94
N THR A 173 2.61 -16.70 -7.62
CA THR A 173 2.61 -15.56 -8.54
C THR A 173 3.89 -14.74 -8.55
N VAL A 174 4.77 -14.94 -7.57
CA VAL A 174 6.04 -14.22 -7.41
C VAL A 174 7.19 -15.19 -7.52
N SER A 175 8.17 -14.92 -8.40
CA SER A 175 9.27 -15.85 -8.67
C SER A 175 10.28 -15.96 -7.54
N ASN A 176 10.51 -14.88 -6.78
CA ASN A 176 11.49 -14.84 -5.70
C ASN A 176 10.97 -14.02 -4.49
N PRO A 177 10.00 -14.55 -3.74
CA PRO A 177 9.51 -13.94 -2.52
C PRO A 177 10.35 -14.33 -1.30
N THR A 178 10.48 -13.41 -0.34
CA THR A 178 11.04 -13.66 0.98
C THR A 178 10.09 -13.08 2.03
N VAL A 179 9.51 -13.95 2.85
CA VAL A 179 8.62 -13.57 3.97
C VAL A 179 9.40 -13.61 5.27
N ILE A 180 9.53 -12.45 5.89
CA ILE A 180 10.20 -12.28 7.18
C ILE A 180 9.12 -12.20 8.25
N ASN A 181 9.11 -13.15 9.18
CA ASN A 181 8.20 -13.11 10.32
C ASN A 181 8.90 -12.47 11.51
N ALA A 182 8.65 -11.18 11.74
CA ALA A 182 9.17 -10.38 12.84
C ALA A 182 8.39 -9.06 12.91
N LEU A 183 8.54 -8.31 14.01
CA LEU A 183 8.07 -6.93 14.02
C LEU A 183 8.90 -6.10 13.03
N PHE A 184 8.32 -5.02 12.51
CA PHE A 184 8.98 -4.23 11.45
C PHE A 184 10.36 -3.74 11.86
N ASP A 185 10.50 -3.22 13.07
CA ASP A 185 11.78 -2.69 13.55
C ASP A 185 12.87 -3.77 13.69
N GLU A 186 12.50 -4.97 14.16
CA GLU A 186 13.41 -6.11 14.26
C GLU A 186 13.87 -6.54 12.87
N ALA A 187 12.92 -6.74 11.94
CA ALA A 187 13.23 -7.10 10.57
C ALA A 187 14.08 -6.03 9.86
N LEU A 188 13.78 -4.75 10.07
CA LEU A 188 14.50 -3.64 9.45
C LEU A 188 15.94 -3.52 9.96
N ASP A 189 16.19 -3.81 11.24
CA ASP A 189 17.55 -3.82 11.78
C ASP A 189 18.41 -4.90 11.12
N ASP A 190 17.83 -6.07 10.84
CA ASP A 190 18.54 -7.17 10.20
C ASP A 190 18.77 -6.93 8.70
N ILE A 191 17.76 -6.42 7.97
CA ILE A 191 17.84 -6.36 6.51
C ILE A 191 18.45 -5.07 5.99
N LEU A 192 18.18 -3.90 6.60
CA LEU A 192 18.65 -2.62 6.03
C LEU A 192 20.18 -2.52 5.88
N PRO A 193 21.03 -3.11 6.75
CA PRO A 193 22.48 -3.09 6.57
C PRO A 193 22.95 -3.72 5.25
N VAL A 194 22.26 -4.76 4.78
CA VAL A 194 22.68 -5.61 3.66
C VAL A 194 21.71 -5.60 2.47
N ILE A 195 20.60 -4.86 2.56
CA ILE A 195 19.60 -4.83 1.49
C ILE A 195 20.13 -4.08 0.27
N GLU A 196 19.89 -4.66 -0.90
CA GLU A 196 20.07 -3.97 -2.18
C GLU A 196 19.15 -2.74 -2.28
N PRO A 197 19.51 -1.71 -3.08
CA PRO A 197 18.68 -0.53 -3.25
C PRO A 197 17.25 -0.89 -3.66
N ILE A 198 16.28 -0.31 -2.96
CA ILE A 198 14.85 -0.58 -3.11
C ILE A 198 14.29 0.35 -4.20
N ASP A 199 13.57 -0.22 -5.17
CA ASP A 199 12.89 0.51 -6.24
C ASP A 199 11.40 0.75 -5.94
N PHE A 200 10.82 -0.07 -5.06
CA PHE A 200 9.42 0.03 -4.65
C PHE A 200 9.27 -0.32 -3.17
N LEU A 201 8.70 0.62 -2.42
CA LEU A 201 8.38 0.45 -1.00
C LEU A 201 6.86 0.54 -0.82
N PHE A 202 6.27 -0.45 -0.16
CA PHE A 202 4.89 -0.41 0.29
C PHE A 202 4.82 -0.43 1.82
N ILE A 203 4.17 0.56 2.42
CA ILE A 203 3.98 0.66 3.88
C ILE A 203 2.49 0.44 4.17
N ASP A 204 2.14 -0.75 4.67
CA ASP A 204 0.78 -1.27 4.83
C ASP A 204 0.66 -2.25 6.03
N GLY A 205 0.92 -1.79 7.24
CA GLY A 205 0.70 -2.66 8.40
C GLY A 205 0.69 -2.01 9.77
N HIS A 206 0.89 -0.71 9.86
CA HIS A 206 0.85 0.01 11.12
C HIS A 206 0.15 1.35 10.89
N HIS A 207 -1.17 1.37 11.04
CA HIS A 207 -2.05 2.49 10.67
C HIS A 207 -2.08 3.57 11.75
N GLU A 208 -0.89 4.04 12.11
CA GLU A 208 -0.63 5.09 13.06
C GLU A 208 0.44 6.03 12.47
N LYS A 209 0.22 7.34 12.66
CA LYS A 209 1.00 8.39 12.02
C LYS A 209 2.48 8.28 12.33
N ILE A 210 2.84 8.19 13.61
CA ILE A 210 4.22 8.28 14.06
C ILE A 210 4.99 7.04 13.63
N ALA A 211 4.38 5.85 13.72
CA ALA A 211 4.94 4.63 13.17
C ALA A 211 5.16 4.71 11.65
N THR A 212 4.19 5.22 10.89
CA THR A 212 4.33 5.40 9.44
C THR A 212 5.50 6.32 9.07
N LEU A 213 5.64 7.45 9.77
CA LEU A 213 6.74 8.40 9.58
C LEU A 213 8.09 7.80 9.99
N HIS A 214 8.12 7.02 11.07
CA HIS A 214 9.30 6.29 11.54
C HIS A 214 9.80 5.30 10.50
N TYR A 215 8.93 4.42 10.00
CA TYR A 215 9.31 3.42 8.99
C TYR A 215 9.77 4.07 7.68
N TRP A 216 9.11 5.14 7.26
CA TRP A 216 9.58 5.97 6.15
C TRP A 216 11.02 6.47 6.37
N GLN A 217 11.31 7.07 7.52
CA GLN A 217 12.64 7.61 7.83
C GLN A 217 13.71 6.52 7.91
N ARG A 218 13.35 5.33 8.39
CA ARG A 218 14.25 4.17 8.48
C ARG A 218 14.63 3.61 7.11
N VAL A 219 13.65 3.49 6.21
CA VAL A 219 13.85 2.84 4.90
C VAL A 219 14.39 3.80 3.84
N ARG A 220 14.05 5.11 3.87
CA ARG A 220 14.44 6.07 2.82
C ARG A 220 15.93 6.08 2.45
N PRO A 221 16.92 5.87 3.36
CA PRO A 221 18.34 5.85 2.98
C PRO A 221 18.73 4.68 2.08
N LYS A 222 17.86 3.66 1.95
CA LYS A 222 18.06 2.47 1.11
C LYS A 222 17.24 2.52 -0.18
N LEU A 223 16.50 3.60 -0.42
CA LEU A 223 15.74 3.76 -1.65
C LEU A 223 16.65 4.24 -2.79
N ARG A 224 16.43 3.67 -3.98
CA ARG A 224 17.02 4.16 -5.22
C ARG A 224 16.38 5.48 -5.63
N ASP A 225 17.15 6.41 -6.19
CA ASP A 225 16.58 7.63 -6.78
C ASP A 225 15.49 7.29 -7.80
N GLY A 226 14.33 7.93 -7.68
CA GLY A 226 13.14 7.63 -8.49
C GLY A 226 12.23 6.54 -7.94
N ALA A 227 12.60 5.83 -6.86
CA ALA A 227 11.80 4.75 -6.29
C ALA A 227 10.36 5.16 -5.99
N ILE A 228 9.44 4.23 -6.20
CA ILE A 228 8.02 4.40 -5.86
C ILE A 228 7.83 4.06 -4.38
N VAL A 229 7.15 4.95 -3.66
CA VAL A 229 6.77 4.72 -2.27
C VAL A 229 5.26 4.81 -2.17
N VAL A 230 4.64 3.73 -1.72
CA VAL A 230 3.19 3.62 -1.55
C VAL A 230 2.88 3.58 -0.06
N PHE A 231 2.05 4.51 0.38
CA PHE A 231 1.53 4.58 1.74
C PHE A 231 0.09 4.13 1.72
N ASP A 232 -0.20 3.12 2.52
CA ASP A 232 -1.58 2.68 2.64
C ASP A 232 -2.39 3.48 3.64
N ASP A 233 -3.71 3.45 3.46
CA ASP A 233 -4.69 3.87 4.45
C ASP A 233 -4.51 5.32 4.94
N ILE A 234 -4.08 6.19 4.02
CA ILE A 234 -3.80 7.63 4.25
C ILE A 234 -5.04 8.44 4.67
N SER A 235 -6.24 7.83 4.62
CA SER A 235 -7.48 8.43 5.13
C SER A 235 -8.24 7.48 6.06
N TRP A 236 -7.58 6.47 6.64
CA TRP A 236 -8.20 5.54 7.59
C TRP A 236 -8.67 6.25 8.85
N SER A 237 -7.85 7.11 9.43
CA SER A 237 -8.17 7.94 10.59
C SER A 237 -7.69 9.38 10.38
N GLN A 238 -8.11 10.30 11.26
CA GLN A 238 -7.57 11.65 11.25
C GLN A 238 -6.05 11.66 11.48
N ASP A 239 -5.56 10.79 12.35
CA ASP A 239 -4.13 10.63 12.62
C ASP A 239 -3.34 10.23 11.36
N MET A 240 -3.79 9.19 10.63
CA MET A 240 -3.18 8.81 9.36
C MET A 240 -3.24 9.92 8.32
N ARG A 241 -4.35 10.67 8.28
CA ARG A 241 -4.49 11.81 7.38
C ARG A 241 -3.50 12.93 7.70
N ASP A 242 -3.25 13.17 8.98
CA ASP A 242 -2.25 14.13 9.44
C ASP A 242 -0.83 13.66 9.10
N GLY A 243 -0.55 12.36 9.22
CA GLY A 243 0.71 11.76 8.72
C GLY A 243 0.91 11.96 7.23
N TRP A 244 -0.13 11.73 6.42
CA TRP A 244 -0.08 12.02 4.99
C TRP A 244 0.14 13.51 4.69
N ASN A 245 -0.49 14.41 5.45
CA ASN A 245 -0.31 15.86 5.30
C ASN A 245 1.14 16.31 5.61
N GLU A 246 1.88 15.56 6.42
CA GLU A 246 3.32 15.75 6.63
C GLU A 246 4.15 15.16 5.49
N LEU A 247 3.84 13.93 5.06
CA LEU A 247 4.55 13.27 3.95
C LEU A 247 4.45 14.06 2.63
N VAL A 248 3.33 14.73 2.34
CA VAL A 248 3.22 15.60 1.13
C VAL A 248 4.09 16.87 1.20
N ARG A 249 4.79 17.11 2.30
CA ARG A 249 5.78 18.19 2.46
C ARG A 249 7.21 17.66 2.53
N GLU A 250 7.40 16.34 2.58
CA GLU A 250 8.70 15.69 2.68
C GLU A 250 9.55 16.03 1.45
N PRO A 251 10.67 16.77 1.62
CA PRO A 251 11.45 17.23 0.48
C PRO A 251 12.10 16.10 -0.32
N HIS A 252 12.29 14.92 0.27
CA HIS A 252 12.79 13.72 -0.43
C HIS A 252 11.76 13.08 -1.38
N PHE A 253 10.57 13.65 -1.54
CA PHE A 253 9.67 13.29 -2.64
C PHE A 253 9.69 14.34 -3.73
N SER A 254 9.77 13.91 -4.98
CA SER A 254 9.59 14.79 -6.16
C SER A 254 8.12 14.99 -6.49
N HIS A 255 7.30 13.97 -6.27
CA HIS A 255 5.87 13.95 -6.51
C HIS A 255 5.17 13.26 -5.33
N ALA A 256 4.01 13.78 -4.93
CA ALA A 256 3.13 13.17 -3.93
C ALA A 256 1.70 13.15 -4.46
N MET A 257 1.10 11.97 -4.57
CA MET A 257 -0.16 11.71 -5.30
C MET A 257 -1.17 11.09 -4.35
N ASP A 258 -2.24 11.83 -4.04
CA ASP A 258 -3.30 11.43 -3.12
C ASP A 258 -4.45 10.78 -3.90
N PHE A 259 -4.56 9.45 -3.85
CA PHE A 259 -5.68 8.71 -4.43
C PHE A 259 -6.83 8.46 -3.43
N GLY A 260 -6.82 9.16 -2.29
CA GLY A 260 -7.86 9.12 -1.27
C GLY A 260 -7.61 8.07 -0.20
N ILE A 261 -7.43 6.81 -0.59
CA ILE A 261 -7.10 5.74 0.37
C ILE A 261 -5.63 5.33 0.33
N VAL A 262 -4.97 5.54 -0.82
CA VAL A 262 -3.55 5.25 -1.03
C VAL A 262 -2.83 6.55 -1.41
N GLY A 263 -1.67 6.77 -0.80
CA GLY A 263 -0.72 7.79 -1.21
C GLY A 263 0.40 7.17 -2.05
N VAL A 264 0.77 7.79 -3.17
CA VAL A 264 1.93 7.37 -3.98
C VAL A 264 2.91 8.51 -4.08
N CYS A 265 4.17 8.25 -3.80
CA CYS A 265 5.27 9.21 -3.90
C CYS A 265 6.39 8.69 -4.80
N ILE A 266 7.15 9.61 -5.39
CA ILE A 266 8.38 9.30 -6.12
C ILE A 266 9.55 9.88 -5.34
N TYR A 267 10.42 9.00 -4.85
CA TYR A 267 11.60 9.37 -4.08
C TYR A 267 12.62 10.14 -4.93
N ARG A 268 13.31 11.07 -4.29
CA ARG A 268 14.49 11.76 -4.80
C ARG A 268 15.52 11.88 -3.68
N THR A 269 16.78 11.65 -4.03
CA THR A 269 17.91 11.68 -3.10
C THR A 269 18.15 13.10 -2.58
N ALA A 270 18.09 14.10 -3.47
CA ALA A 270 18.28 15.50 -3.11
C ALA A 270 16.93 16.15 -2.72
N GLY A 271 16.63 16.16 -1.42
CA GLY A 271 15.44 16.82 -0.88
C GLY A 271 15.67 18.29 -0.53
N THR A 272 15.41 19.21 -1.46
CA THR A 272 15.57 20.67 -1.21
C THR A 272 14.29 21.49 -1.31
N LYS A 273 13.21 20.94 -1.88
CA LYS A 273 11.93 21.62 -2.07
C LYS A 273 10.79 20.65 -1.75
N PRO A 274 9.58 21.11 -1.43
CA PRO A 274 8.41 20.24 -1.34
C PRO A 274 8.14 19.48 -2.66
N PRO A 275 7.48 18.31 -2.61
CA PRO A 275 7.06 17.58 -3.80
C PRO A 275 5.99 18.37 -4.55
N ARG A 276 5.87 18.06 -5.84
CA ARG A 276 4.67 18.42 -6.57
C ARG A 276 3.50 17.56 -6.12
N GLN A 277 2.44 18.20 -5.62
CA GLN A 277 1.27 17.51 -5.08
C GLN A 277 0.18 17.30 -6.14
N TRP A 278 -0.46 16.14 -6.11
CA TRP A 278 -1.55 15.75 -7.02
C TRP A 278 -2.73 15.20 -6.22
N ASP A 279 -3.86 15.92 -6.22
CA ASP A 279 -5.11 15.39 -5.69
C ASP A 279 -5.77 14.51 -6.75
N LEU A 280 -5.74 13.19 -6.60
CA LEU A 280 -6.29 12.22 -7.55
C LEU A 280 -7.49 11.45 -6.98
N ARG A 281 -8.08 11.92 -5.89
CA ARG A 281 -9.28 11.32 -5.27
C ARG A 281 -10.44 11.13 -6.25
N ALA A 282 -10.64 12.12 -7.12
CA ALA A 282 -11.65 12.05 -8.18
C ALA A 282 -11.39 10.94 -9.20
N ILE A 283 -10.11 10.64 -9.51
CA ILE A 283 -9.70 9.54 -10.39
C ILE A 283 -9.99 8.19 -9.72
N ALA A 284 -9.68 8.07 -8.42
CA ALA A 284 -9.97 6.87 -7.65
C ALA A 284 -11.47 6.67 -7.36
N GLY A 285 -12.30 7.69 -7.58
CA GLY A 285 -13.72 7.68 -7.24
C GLY A 285 -13.98 7.83 -5.73
N VAL A 286 -12.99 8.33 -4.98
CA VAL A 286 -13.02 8.47 -3.52
C VAL A 286 -13.38 9.91 -3.15
N GLY A 287 -14.18 10.07 -2.10
CA GLY A 287 -14.53 11.39 -1.55
C GLY A 287 -13.41 12.01 -0.72
N LYS A 288 -13.66 13.18 -0.12
CA LYS A 288 -12.74 13.80 0.85
C LYS A 288 -12.92 13.30 2.29
N GLY A 289 -13.78 12.32 2.51
CA GLY A 289 -14.07 11.80 3.84
C GLY A 289 -12.85 11.11 4.45
N VAL A 290 -12.64 11.36 5.74
CA VAL A 290 -11.68 10.62 6.57
C VAL A 290 -12.46 9.54 7.31
N GLY A 291 -11.90 8.34 7.41
CA GLY A 291 -12.50 7.23 8.13
C GLY A 291 -12.61 7.47 9.63
N ASN A 292 -13.52 6.73 10.26
CA ASN A 292 -13.65 6.64 11.70
C ASN A 292 -13.73 5.14 12.07
N PRO A 293 -12.60 4.41 11.99
CA PRO A 293 -12.53 2.97 12.18
C PRO A 293 -13.17 2.56 13.50
N HIS A 294 -14.12 1.63 13.45
CA HIS A 294 -14.73 1.06 14.64
C HIS A 294 -13.73 0.13 15.33
N GLY A 295 -13.45 0.41 16.61
CA GLY A 295 -12.38 -0.20 17.41
C GLY A 295 -11.83 0.76 18.47
N TRP A 296 -12.08 2.07 18.29
CA TRP A 296 -11.64 3.14 19.19
C TRP A 296 -12.82 3.82 19.90
N ARG A 297 -13.71 3.05 20.53
CA ARG A 297 -14.59 3.65 21.55
C ARG A 297 -13.79 3.74 22.84
N ASN A 298 -13.61 4.97 23.31
CA ASN A 298 -13.09 5.29 24.65
C ASN A 298 -13.88 4.53 25.72
#